data_AF-A0A9W6HJN7-F1
#
_entry.id   AF-A0A9W6HJN7-F1
#
_cell.length_a   1.000
_cell.length_b   1.000
_cell.length_c   1.000
_cell.angle_alpha   90.00
_cell.angle_beta   90.00
_cell.angle_gamma   90.00
#
_symmetry.space_group_name_H-M   'P 1'
#
loop_
_entity.id
_entity.type
_entity.pdbx_description
1 polymer ?
#
loop_
_entity_poly.entity_id
_entity_poly.type
_entity_poly.pdbx_seq_one_letter_code
_entity_poly.pdbx_strand_id
1 'polypeptide(L)' 'MFVLYLVLFLGGMGLMGYAATVPGLEGLVFVAGILLVSLAVALPIALSSFEHRGEHRGHVGN' A
#
# COMPACT_ATOMS: atom_id res chain seq x y z
N MET A 1 -5.45 10.08 5.04
CA MET A 1 -5.06 8.66 4.81
C MET A 1 -5.52 8.15 3.46
N PHE A 2 -6.81 8.26 3.10
CA PHE A 2 -7.31 7.82 1.78
C PHE A 2 -6.56 8.40 0.57
N VAL A 3 -6.31 9.72 0.57
CA VAL A 3 -5.60 10.40 -0.53
C VAL A 3 -4.18 9.87 -0.71
N LEU A 4 -3.48 9.53 0.38
CA LEU A 4 -2.14 8.94 0.30
C LEU A 4 -2.17 7.59 -0.42
N TYR A 5 -3.13 6.71 -0.09
CA TYR A 5 -3.28 5.42 -0.76
C TYR A 5 -3.71 5.57 -2.23
N LEU A 6 -4.57 6.55 -2.53
CA LEU A 6 -4.97 6.87 -3.89
C LEU A 6 -3.77 7.30 -4.75
N VAL A 7 -2.92 8.18 -4.21
CA VAL A 7 -1.70 8.63 -4.88
C VAL A 7 -0.72 7.48 -5.08
N LEU A 8 -0.56 6.62 -4.06
CA LEU A 8 0.33 5.45 -4.16
C LEU A 8 -0.16 4.45 -5.22
N PHE A 9 -1.48 4.26 -5.32
CA PHE A 9 -2.12 3.41 -6.30
C PHE A 9 -1.99 3.97 -7.73
N LEU A 10 -2.34 5.25 -7.95
CA LEU A 10 -2.19 5.91 -9.25
C LEU A 10 -0.73 6.01 -9.67
N GLY A 11 0.17 6.28 -8.72
CA GLY A 11 1.61 6.31 -8.94
C GLY A 11 2.15 4.96 -9.40
N GLY A 12 1.76 3.86 -8.74
CA GLY A 12 2.13 2.51 -9.15
C GLY A 12 1.56 2.13 -10.53
N MET A 13 0.31 2.50 -10.82
CA MET A 13 -0.31 2.28 -12.13
C MET A 13 0.41 3.05 -13.24
N GLY A 14 0.73 4.33 -13.00
CA GLY A 14 1.51 5.14 -13.92
C GLY A 14 2.92 4.60 -14.14
N LEU A 15 3.57 4.09 -13.09
CA LEU A 15 4.91 3.52 -13.17
C LEU A 15 4.95 2.24 -14.02
N MET A 16 3.91 1.40 -13.95
CA MET A 16 3.78 0.23 -14.84
C MET A 16 3.66 0.65 -16.32
N GLY A 17 2.92 1.72 -16.62
CA GLY A 17 2.83 2.26 -17.98
C GLY A 17 4.14 2.90 -18.44
N TYR A 18 4.83 3.60 -17.55
CA TYR A 18 6.12 4.23 -17.81
C TYR A 18 7.26 3.20 -17.98
N ALA A 19 7.10 1.99 -17.47
CA ALA A 19 8.11 0.94 -17.59
C ALA A 19 8.53 0.67 -19.04
N ALA A 20 7.59 0.75 -19.98
CA ALA A 20 7.85 0.54 -21.41
C ALA A 20 8.73 1.64 -22.04
N THR A 21 8.90 2.79 -21.38
CA THR A 21 9.75 3.89 -21.86
C THR A 21 11.15 3.88 -21.23
N VAL A 22 11.45 2.92 -20.34
CA VAL A 22 12.75 2.82 -19.66
C VAL A 22 13.57 1.66 -20.25
N PRO A 23 14.33 1.91 -21.34
CA PRO A 23 15.07 0.87 -22.02
C PRO A 23 16.08 0.18 -21.11
N GLY A 24 16.04 -1.16 -21.07
CA GLY A 24 16.95 -2.00 -20.30
C GLY A 24 16.58 -2.20 -18.82
N LEU A 25 15.54 -1.52 -18.33
CA LEU A 25 15.02 -1.67 -16.95
C LEU A 25 13.50 -1.88 -16.93
N GLU A 26 12.89 -2.21 -18.06
CA GLU A 26 11.43 -2.28 -18.22
C GLU A 26 10.83 -3.24 -17.18
N GLY A 27 11.42 -4.42 -17.02
CA GLY A 27 10.97 -5.42 -16.04
C GLY A 27 11.07 -4.93 -14.60
N LEU A 28 12.14 -4.23 -14.25
CA LEU A 28 12.35 -3.73 -12.88
C LEU A 28 11.35 -2.61 -12.53
N VAL A 29 11.15 -1.67 -13.46
CA VAL A 29 10.21 -0.55 -13.29
C VAL A 29 8.78 -1.06 -13.23
N PHE A 30 8.44 -2.08 -14.02
CA PHE A 30 7.13 -2.72 -13.98
C PHE A 30 6.87 -3.40 -12.62
N VAL A 31 7.83 -4.19 -12.12
CA VAL A 31 7.72 -4.83 -10.80
C VAL A 31 7.63 -3.79 -9.67
N ALA A 32 8.38 -2.69 -9.76
CA ALA A 32 8.27 -1.60 -8.79
C ALA A 32 6.85 -0.99 -8.78
N GLY A 33 6.23 -0.84 -9.95
CA GLY A 33 4.84 -0.40 -10.07
C GLY A 33 3.84 -1.36 -9.42
N ILE A 34 4.01 -2.67 -9.63
CA ILE A 34 3.21 -3.72 -8.98
C ILE A 34 3.35 -3.67 -7.45
N LEU A 35 4.57 -3.53 -6.94
CA LEU A 35 4.83 -3.44 -5.51
C LEU A 35 4.18 -2.19 -4.89
N LEU A 36 4.24 -1.04 -5.58
CA LEU A 36 3.58 0.19 -5.15
C LEU A 36 2.06 0.04 -5.05
N VAL A 37 1.43 -0.56 -6.06
CA VAL A 37 -0.02 -0.85 -6.05
C VAL A 37 -0.37 -1.82 -4.93
N SER A 38 0.42 -2.88 -4.75
CA SER A 38 0.20 -3.88 -3.70
C SER A 38 0.31 -3.25 -2.30
N LEU A 39 1.28 -2.36 -2.09
CA LEU A 39 1.48 -1.65 -0.83
C LEU A 39 0.33 -0.66 -0.56
N ALA A 40 -0.19 0.00 -1.60
CA ALA A 40 -1.34 0.90 -1.49
C ALA A 40 -2.59 0.19 -0.93
N VAL A 41 -2.78 -1.09 -1.28
CA VAL A 41 -3.89 -1.92 -0.80
C VAL A 41 -3.58 -2.57 0.55
N ALA A 42 -2.35 -3.05 0.75
CA ALA A 42 -1.97 -3.75 1.97
C ALA A 42 -1.89 -2.84 3.20
N LEU A 43 -1.42 -1.59 3.04
CA LEU A 43 -1.27 -0.64 4.14
C LEU A 43 -2.55 -0.39 4.95
N PRO A 44 -3.70 -0.02 4.34
CA PRO A 44 -4.91 0.25 5.12
C PRO A 44 -5.38 -0.98 5.91
N ILE A 45 -5.25 -2.19 5.35
CA ILE A 45 -5.63 -3.46 5.99
C ILE A 45 -4.71 -3.79 7.16
N ALA A 46 -3.40 -3.62 6.95
CA ALA A 46 -2.40 -3.83 7.98
C ALA A 46 -2.59 -2.85 9.15
N LEU A 47 -2.79 -1.57 8.85
CA LEU A 47 -2.98 -0.52 9.85
C LEU A 47 -4.28 -0.68 10.63
N SER A 48 -5.40 -1.09 9.99
CA SER A 48 -6.65 -1.36 10.70
C SER A 48 -6.56 -2.56 11.65
N SER A 49 -5.67 -3.52 11.38
CA SER A 49 -5.47 -4.71 12.23
C SER A 49 -4.72 -4.39 13.53
N PHE A 50 -3.94 -3.32 13.58
CA PHE A 50 -3.26 -2.89 14.81
C PHE A 50 -4.21 -2.21 15.80
N GLU A 51 -5.25 -1.53 15.32
CA GLU A 51 -6.22 -0.79 16.16
C GLU A 51 -7.02 -1.74 17.08
N HIS A 52 -7.40 -2.93 16.58
CA HIS A 52 -8.24 -3.90 17.31
C HIS A 52 -7.56 -4.60 18.51
N ARG A 53 -6.25 -4.41 18.73
CA ARG A 53 -5.55 -5.05 19.87
C ARG A 53 -5.52 -4.20 21.14
N GLY A 54 -6.07 -2.98 21.13
CA GLY A 54 -6.03 -2.07 22.26
C GLY A 54 -7.12 -2.24 23.34
N GLU A 55 -8.23 -2.93 23.04
CA GLU A 55 -9.47 -2.81 23.84
C GLU A 55 -9.67 -3.86 24.96
N HIS A 56 -8.71 -4.77 25.20
CA HIS A 56 -8.92 -5.89 26.14
C HIS A 56 -8.28 -5.72 27.53
N ARG A 57 -8.29 -4.50 28.10
CA ARG A 57 -7.77 -4.22 29.46
C ARG A 57 -8.62 -3.26 30.29
N GLY A 58 -9.93 -3.50 30.36
CA GLY A 58 -10.83 -2.63 31.13
C GLY A 58 -12.08 -3.29 31.69
N HIS A 59 -12.01 -4.55 32.15
CA HIS A 59 -13.08 -5.13 32.98
C HIS A 59 -12.47 -5.84 34.20
N VAL A 60 -11.94 -5.04 35.12
CA VAL A 60 -11.88 -5.37 36.54
C VAL A 60 -12.70 -4.29 37.24
N GLY A 61 -13.93 -4.64 37.65
CA GLY A 61 -14.78 -3.69 38.35
C GLY A 61 -16.21 -4.18 38.53
N ASN A 62 -16.46 -4.71 39.72
CA ASN A 62 -17.73 -5.04 40.38
C ASN A 62 -18.35 -6.41 40.10
#